data_AF-C0KWD2-F1
#
_entry.id   AF-C0KWD2-F1
#
_cell.length_a   1.000
_cell.length_b   1.000
_cell.length_c   1.000
_cell.angle_alpha   90.00
_cell.angle_beta   90.00
_cell.angle_gamma   90.00
#
_symmetry.space_group_name_H-M   'P 1'
#
loop_
_entity.id
_entity.type
_entity.pdbx_description
1 polymer ?
#
loop_
_entity_poly.entity_id
_entity_poly.type
_entity_poly.pdbx_seq_one_letter_code
_entity_poly.pdbx_strand_id
1 'polypeptide(L)'
;KPKSPQEPSPPSPPVSLISALVRAHVDSNPAMTSLDYSRFQANPDYQMSGDDTQHIQQFYDLLTGSMEIIRGWAEKIPGFADLPKADQDLLFESAFLELFVLRLAYRI
;
A
#
# COMPACT_ATOMS: atom_id res chain seq x y z
N LYS A 1 5.68 -43.88 -30.36
CA LYS A 1 5.08 -43.47 -29.05
C LYS A 1 4.21 -42.24 -29.33
N PRO A 2 2.87 -42.33 -29.31
CA PRO A 2 2.04 -41.18 -29.65
C PRO A 2 2.03 -40.19 -28.48
N LYS A 3 2.11 -38.89 -28.79
CA LYS A 3 1.98 -37.78 -27.83
C LYS A 3 0.50 -37.69 -27.43
N SER A 4 0.23 -37.84 -26.13
CA SER A 4 -1.11 -37.66 -25.56
C SER A 4 -1.58 -36.21 -25.80
N PRO A 5 -2.87 -35.96 -26.10
CA PRO A 5 -3.41 -34.62 -26.17
C PRO A 5 -3.25 -33.95 -24.81
N GLN A 6 -2.64 -32.78 -24.79
CA GLN A 6 -2.51 -31.96 -23.58
C GLN A 6 -3.90 -31.41 -23.28
N GLU A 7 -4.62 -32.05 -22.34
CA GLU A 7 -5.89 -31.52 -21.86
C GLU A 7 -5.65 -30.10 -21.30
N PRO A 8 -6.47 -29.11 -21.66
CA PRO A 8 -6.37 -27.78 -21.10
C PRO A 8 -6.54 -27.89 -19.59
N SER A 9 -5.54 -27.39 -18.85
CA SER A 9 -5.55 -27.32 -17.39
C SER A 9 -6.84 -26.65 -16.92
N PRO A 10 -7.52 -27.19 -15.90
CA PRO A 10 -8.78 -26.64 -15.42
C PRO A 10 -8.57 -25.19 -14.94
N PRO A 11 -9.58 -24.31 -15.09
CA PRO A 11 -9.47 -22.94 -14.62
C PRO A 11 -9.25 -22.94 -13.11
N SER A 12 -8.27 -22.16 -12.67
CA SER A 12 -7.94 -22.01 -11.25
C SER A 12 -9.19 -21.63 -10.45
N PRO A 13 -9.35 -22.16 -9.22
CA PRO A 13 -10.50 -21.82 -8.37
C PRO A 13 -10.56 -20.30 -8.14
N PRO A 14 -11.77 -19.72 -8.00
CA PRO A 14 -11.91 -18.29 -7.74
C PRO A 14 -11.16 -17.93 -6.45
N VAL A 15 -10.34 -16.89 -6.53
CA VAL A 15 -9.58 -16.40 -5.37
C VAL A 15 -10.58 -15.92 -4.33
N SER A 16 -10.48 -16.41 -3.10
CA SER A 16 -11.37 -15.96 -2.01
C SER A 16 -11.14 -14.46 -1.75
N LEU A 17 -12.20 -13.74 -1.34
CA LEU A 17 -12.11 -12.31 -1.03
C LEU A 17 -10.98 -12.01 -0.01
N ILE A 18 -10.87 -12.85 1.03
CA ILE A 18 -9.81 -12.73 2.05
C ILE A 18 -8.43 -12.87 1.40
N SER A 19 -8.23 -13.84 0.52
CA SER A 19 -6.95 -14.03 -0.18
C SER A 19 -6.58 -12.83 -1.06
N ALA A 20 -7.56 -12.21 -1.72
CA ALA A 20 -7.34 -11.02 -2.53
C ALA A 20 -6.95 -9.80 -1.66
N LEU A 21 -7.63 -9.60 -0.52
CA LEU A 21 -7.31 -8.54 0.43
C LEU A 21 -5.92 -8.70 1.04
N VAL A 22 -5.55 -9.92 1.43
CA VAL A 22 -4.21 -10.23 1.96
C VAL A 22 -3.15 -9.96 0.91
N ARG A 23 -3.37 -10.37 -0.35
CA ARG A 23 -2.43 -10.09 -1.45
C ARG A 23 -2.28 -8.58 -1.68
N ALA A 24 -3.38 -7.84 -1.78
CA ALA A 24 -3.35 -6.39 -1.95
C ALA A 24 -2.58 -5.72 -0.80
N HIS A 25 -2.79 -6.17 0.45
CA HIS A 25 -2.07 -5.66 1.61
C HIS A 25 -0.56 -5.93 1.51
N VAL A 26 -0.14 -7.18 1.23
CA VAL A 26 1.29 -7.54 1.12
C VAL A 26 1.97 -6.75 -0.01
N ASP A 27 1.33 -6.64 -1.18
CA ASP A 27 1.88 -5.92 -2.33
C ASP A 27 2.08 -4.41 -2.09
N SER A 28 1.35 -3.83 -1.13
CA SER A 28 1.36 -2.39 -0.81
C SER A 28 2.22 -2.07 0.41
N ASN A 29 3.04 -3.02 0.86
CA ASN A 29 3.99 -2.83 1.95
C ASN A 29 5.42 -3.09 1.44
N PRO A 30 6.41 -2.26 1.83
CA PRO A 30 7.80 -2.57 1.57
C PRO A 30 8.18 -3.85 2.30
N ALA A 31 9.00 -4.69 1.65
CA ALA A 31 9.57 -5.85 2.31
C ALA A 31 10.53 -5.40 3.41
N MET A 32 10.65 -6.19 4.48
CA MET A 32 11.59 -5.89 5.57
C MET A 32 13.04 -5.76 5.07
N THR A 33 13.37 -6.43 3.97
CA THR A 33 14.68 -6.38 3.30
C THR A 33 14.91 -5.13 2.45
N SER A 34 13.88 -4.32 2.18
CA SER A 34 13.94 -3.10 1.36
C SER A 34 13.70 -1.83 2.17
N LEU A 35 13.85 -1.90 3.50
CA LEU A 35 13.72 -0.73 4.36
C LEU A 35 14.93 0.19 4.17
N ASP A 36 14.66 1.46 3.84
CA ASP A 36 15.68 2.49 3.71
C ASP A 36 15.95 3.15 5.07
N TYR A 37 17.11 2.84 5.64
CA TYR A 37 17.59 3.41 6.90
C TYR A 37 18.55 4.59 6.69
N SER A 38 18.73 5.09 5.47
CA SER A 38 19.68 6.17 5.15
C SER A 38 19.46 7.43 5.98
N ARG A 39 18.21 7.72 6.34
CA ARG A 39 17.80 8.88 7.15
C ARG A 39 17.52 8.54 8.61
N PHE A 40 17.72 7.29 9.03
CA PHE A 40 17.51 6.89 10.42
C PHE A 40 18.64 7.41 11.31
N GLN A 41 18.29 8.17 12.34
CA GLN A 41 19.23 8.65 13.35
C GLN A 41 18.80 8.10 14.72
N ALA A 42 19.68 7.31 15.34
CA ALA A 42 19.43 6.73 16.66
C ALA A 42 19.59 7.76 17.80
N ASN A 43 20.24 8.90 17.55
CA ASN A 43 20.48 9.92 18.56
C ASN A 43 19.45 11.07 18.45
N PRO A 44 18.51 11.22 19.40
CA PRO A 44 17.47 12.25 19.35
C PRO A 44 18.02 13.68 19.46
N ASP A 45 19.21 13.87 20.04
CA ASP A 45 19.82 15.21 20.22
C ASP A 45 20.22 15.88 18.89
N TYR A 46 20.32 15.11 17.80
CA TYR A 46 20.68 15.61 16.47
C TYR A 46 19.46 16.10 15.65
N GLN A 47 18.25 15.65 16.02
CA GLN A 47 17.01 15.92 15.27
C GLN A 47 16.50 17.36 15.42
N MET A 48 16.91 18.08 16.47
CA MET A 48 16.43 19.44 16.78
C MET A 48 17.11 20.57 15.99
N SER A 49 17.94 20.24 15.00
CA SER A 49 18.70 21.21 14.21
C SER A 49 18.13 21.46 12.80
N GLY A 50 16.99 20.85 12.46
CA GLY A 50 16.29 21.10 11.20
C GLY A 50 15.42 22.36 11.27
N ASP A 51 15.37 23.10 10.15
CA ASP A 51 14.42 24.21 9.97
C ASP A 51 12.99 23.64 9.93
N ASP A 52 12.05 24.26 10.65
CA ASP A 52 10.64 23.86 10.72
C ASP A 52 10.03 23.64 9.32
N THR A 53 10.46 24.45 8.35
CA THR A 53 10.06 24.34 6.94
C THR A 53 10.44 22.98 6.33
N GLN A 54 11.63 22.45 6.66
CA GLN A 54 12.11 21.16 6.16
C GLN A 54 11.32 20.00 6.77
N HIS A 55 10.96 20.11 8.05
CA HIS A 55 10.12 19.12 8.72
C HIS A 55 8.72 19.07 8.12
N ILE A 56 8.13 20.23 7.83
CA ILE A 56 6.83 20.34 7.16
C ILE A 56 6.89 19.74 5.75
N GLN A 57 7.92 20.06 4.97
CA GLN A 57 8.09 19.50 3.62
C GLN A 57 8.22 17.98 3.68
N GLN A 58 9.07 17.45 4.57
CA GLN A 58 9.24 16.02 4.74
C GLN A 58 7.92 15.32 5.13
N PHE A 59 7.11 15.95 5.98
CA PHE A 59 5.79 15.42 6.32
C PHE A 59 4.88 15.32 5.09
N TYR A 60 4.81 16.36 4.26
CA TYR A 60 4.00 16.33 3.04
C TYR A 60 4.53 15.33 2.00
N ASP A 61 5.84 15.18 1.87
CA ASP A 61 6.44 14.17 0.99
C ASP A 61 6.04 12.75 1.44
N LEU A 62 6.08 12.47 2.74
CA LEU A 62 5.67 11.18 3.31
C LEU A 62 4.18 10.91 3.14
N LEU A 63 3.36 11.94 3.39
CA LEU A 63 1.91 11.85 3.25
C LEU A 63 1.52 11.59 1.80
N THR A 64 2.10 12.33 0.86
CA THR A 64 1.83 12.22 -0.58
C THR A 64 2.31 10.89 -1.15
N GLY A 65 3.53 10.45 -0.79
CA GLY A 65 4.02 9.11 -1.19
C GLY A 65 3.15 7.98 -0.64
N SER A 66 2.65 8.12 0.60
CA SER A 66 1.72 7.14 1.17
C SER A 66 0.35 7.14 0.48
N MET A 67 -0.09 8.30 -0.01
CA MET A 67 -1.34 8.43 -0.76
C MET A 67 -1.32 7.59 -2.04
N GLU A 68 -0.24 7.64 -2.82
CA GLU A 68 -0.11 6.85 -4.04
C GLU A 68 -0.13 5.34 -3.76
N ILE A 69 0.56 4.91 -2.70
CA ILE A 69 0.60 3.50 -2.29
C ILE A 69 -0.79 3.02 -1.84
N ILE A 70 -1.49 3.81 -1.02
CA ILE A 70 -2.82 3.44 -0.51
C ILE A 70 -3.85 3.49 -1.66
N ARG A 71 -3.70 4.39 -2.62
CA ARG A 71 -4.57 4.45 -3.81
C ARG A 71 -4.40 3.20 -4.68
N GLY A 72 -3.15 2.82 -4.98
CA GLY A 72 -2.86 1.58 -5.70
C GLY A 72 -3.29 0.31 -4.92
N TRP A 73 -3.31 0.35 -3.59
CA TRP A 73 -3.90 -0.70 -2.77
C TRP A 73 -5.42 -0.79 -2.94
N ALA A 74 -6.12 0.34 -2.90
CA ALA A 74 -7.58 0.39 -3.02
C ALA A 74 -8.05 -0.16 -4.38
N GLU A 75 -7.35 0.16 -5.47
CA GLU A 75 -7.62 -0.37 -6.81
C GLU A 75 -7.51 -1.89 -6.92
N LYS A 76 -6.72 -2.53 -6.05
CA LYS A 76 -6.58 -3.99 -5.99
C LYS A 76 -7.67 -4.68 -5.17
N ILE A 77 -8.56 -3.93 -4.50
CA ILE A 77 -9.68 -4.49 -3.73
C ILE A 77 -10.76 -4.97 -4.71
N PRO A 78 -11.14 -6.26 -4.68
CA PRO A 78 -12.23 -6.75 -5.53
C PRO A 78 -13.52 -5.96 -5.31
N GLY A 79 -14.12 -5.44 -6.39
CA GLY A 79 -15.33 -4.63 -6.34
C GLY A 79 -15.11 -3.13 -6.14
N PHE A 80 -13.92 -2.67 -5.75
CA PHE A 80 -13.66 -1.23 -5.55
C PHE A 80 -13.55 -0.48 -6.88
N ALA A 81 -12.81 -1.06 -7.84
CA ALA A 81 -12.66 -0.48 -9.18
C ALA A 81 -13.96 -0.47 -10.00
N ASP A 82 -14.96 -1.25 -9.59
CA ASP A 82 -16.28 -1.33 -10.24
C ASP A 82 -17.21 -0.18 -9.80
N LEU A 83 -16.86 0.57 -8.75
CA LEU A 83 -17.60 1.73 -8.29
C LEU A 83 -17.44 2.92 -9.27
N PRO A 84 -18.41 3.85 -9.33
CA PRO A 84 -18.23 5.10 -10.05
C PRO A 84 -16.98 5.85 -9.58
N LYS A 85 -16.27 6.51 -10.52
CA LYS A 85 -15.01 7.21 -10.20
C LYS A 85 -15.17 8.25 -9.09
N ALA A 86 -16.29 8.98 -9.08
CA ALA A 86 -16.62 9.93 -8.03
C ALA A 86 -16.74 9.27 -6.65
N ASP A 87 -17.32 8.08 -6.57
CA ASP A 87 -17.48 7.35 -5.32
C ASP A 87 -16.14 6.77 -4.85
N GLN A 88 -15.31 6.27 -5.78
CA GLN A 88 -13.95 5.83 -5.46
C GLN A 88 -13.11 6.96 -4.86
N ASP A 89 -13.15 8.14 -5.48
CA ASP A 89 -12.38 9.30 -5.02
C ASP A 89 -12.94 9.82 -3.68
N LEU A 90 -14.26 9.87 -3.51
CA LEU A 90 -14.90 10.25 -2.24
C LEU A 90 -14.54 9.30 -1.08
N LEU A 91 -14.65 7.98 -1.30
CA LEU A 91 -14.29 6.97 -0.30
C LEU A 91 -12.81 7.05 0.06
N PHE A 92 -11.96 7.24 -0.95
CA PHE A 92 -10.53 7.37 -0.74
C PHE A 92 -10.17 8.63 0.05
N GLU A 93 -10.67 9.80 -0.36
CA GLU A 93 -10.37 11.08 0.30
C GLU A 93 -10.90 11.12 1.73
N SER A 94 -12.07 10.53 1.98
CA SER A 94 -12.65 10.46 3.33
C SER A 94 -11.88 9.53 4.27
N ALA A 95 -11.39 8.38 3.79
CA ALA A 95 -10.72 7.38 4.62
C ALA A 95 -9.17 7.47 4.60
N PHE A 96 -8.57 8.30 3.75
CA PHE A 96 -7.12 8.29 3.51
C PHE A 96 -6.30 8.46 4.79
N LEU A 97 -6.60 9.47 5.61
CA LEU A 97 -5.86 9.72 6.85
C LEU A 97 -6.01 8.57 7.86
N GLU A 98 -7.21 8.00 7.97
CA GLU A 98 -7.46 6.85 8.84
C GLU A 98 -6.65 5.63 8.38
N LEU A 99 -6.64 5.35 7.08
CA LEU A 99 -5.84 4.27 6.49
C LEU A 99 -4.35 4.51 6.67
N PHE A 100 -3.88 5.75 6.49
CA PHE A 100 -2.48 6.11 6.70
C PHE A 100 -2.04 5.82 8.15
N VAL A 101 -2.79 6.35 9.13
CA VAL A 101 -2.47 6.16 10.56
C VAL A 101 -2.57 4.69 10.96
N LEU A 102 -3.60 3.97 10.52
CA LEU A 102 -3.79 2.55 10.81
C LEU A 102 -2.62 1.71 10.27
N ARG A 103 -2.22 1.94 9.03
CA ARG A 103 -1.11 1.20 8.40
C ARG A 103 0.23 1.55 9.02
N LEU A 104 0.41 2.81 9.44
CA LEU A 104 1.60 3.21 10.18
C LEU A 104 1.66 2.50 11.53
N ALA A 105 0.58 2.54 12.32
CA ALA A 105 0.49 1.92 13.64
C ALA A 105 0.68 0.39 13.61
N TYR A 106 0.20 -0.28 12.56
CA TYR A 106 0.38 -1.73 12.41
C TYR A 106 1.82 -2.13 12.04
N ARG A 107 2.58 -1.23 11.39
CA ARG A 107 3.97 -1.49 10.98
C ARG A 107 4.99 -1.17 12.08
N ILE A 108 4.62 -0.32 13.04
CA ILE A 108 5.42 0.01 14.23
C ILE A 108 5.35 -1.17 15.22
#